data_AF-B1B5G8-F1
#
_entry.id   AF-B1B5G8-F1
#
_cell.length_a   1.000
_cell.length_b   1.000
_cell.length_c   1.000
_cell.angle_alpha   90.00
_cell.angle_beta   90.00
_cell.angle_gamma   90.00
#
_symmetry.space_group_name_H-M   'P 1'
#
loop_
_entity.id
_entity.type
_entity.pdbx_description
1 polymer ?
#
loop_
_entity_poly.entity_id
_entity_poly.type
_entity_poly.pdbx_seq_one_letter_code
_entity_poly.pdbx_strand_id
1 'polypeptide(L)'
;MKKADQINYFTQRKFEYVSLQDDSEKKEIREEILKEFHKIKTKSKDKIKEIIYPVLRDEISYAHTIPDYVEVVNSFNQIKDTDRYKNEPVSNTIIMNNMLIKAFLFLYLDSNKKNNEYLNKAKNLLKYVESQDFKSELSSEQYNLEINNFDLNTEFYRSVENNDIWTEFTLIVPFPIGISETKTKFIIDEIPIFIETEKFQVSDLLFSLGGDSVIEMDRDKYGILTRTKVNLKINEYFSSENMEKIYFFGEEDTRTEAQIKSLNIINRVISRFRLLNDNYWVDNVDIKMIDVNSVKIYANDTEIKNILLQMGNTYKISNNYEYNNKVKNETLQDLIALDDNEVLWLELLADAKNYLLINKLREAIISLNSPFENFFYSRMKEIFYQYEDKDKIDAFFKGEVPYSKFKEIIDEDTFSRLKKEGVFTKYVPSVYQLMKRYYLIVPENKRVSYTKRQMGKSINTIKKYRNDIVHGNLAVKLSSKHVYDAINEFEELSSEIEKYHHTSLS
;
A
#
# COMPACT_ATOMS: atom_id res chain seq x y z
N MET A 1 -21.58 49.05 -8.73
CA MET A 1 -22.90 49.06 -9.38
C MET A 1 -23.98 49.42 -8.37
N LYS A 2 -24.97 50.24 -8.74
CA LYS A 2 -26.16 50.44 -7.91
C LYS A 2 -27.01 49.17 -7.93
N LYS A 3 -27.89 48.99 -6.93
CA LYS A 3 -28.73 47.78 -6.77
C LYS A 3 -29.54 47.41 -8.03
N ALA A 4 -30.06 48.40 -8.75
CA ALA A 4 -30.82 48.20 -9.99
C ALA A 4 -29.93 47.69 -11.14
N ASP A 5 -28.72 48.25 -11.28
CA ASP A 5 -27.75 47.83 -12.30
C ASP A 5 -27.36 46.36 -12.10
N GLN A 6 -27.21 45.91 -10.85
CA GLN A 6 -26.87 44.51 -10.53
C GLN A 6 -27.98 43.55 -10.97
N ILE A 7 -29.23 43.88 -10.67
CA ILE A 7 -30.38 43.04 -11.04
C ILE A 7 -30.49 42.91 -12.57
N ASN A 8 -30.34 44.01 -13.30
CA ASN A 8 -30.38 43.99 -14.76
C ASN A 8 -29.22 43.18 -15.34
N TYR A 9 -28.01 43.35 -14.82
CA TYR A 9 -26.84 42.57 -15.24
C TYR A 9 -27.08 41.06 -15.11
N PHE A 10 -27.47 40.58 -13.93
CA PHE A 10 -27.70 39.15 -13.72
C PHE A 10 -28.90 38.61 -14.51
N THR A 11 -29.92 39.43 -14.75
CA THR A 11 -31.05 39.05 -15.61
C THR A 11 -30.60 38.83 -17.04
N GLN A 12 -29.76 39.74 -17.57
CA GLN A 12 -29.23 39.65 -18.93
C GLN A 12 -28.28 38.45 -19.08
N ARG A 13 -27.31 38.29 -18.16
CA ARG A 13 -26.37 37.16 -18.20
C ARG A 13 -27.07 35.81 -18.04
N LYS A 14 -28.10 35.74 -17.21
CA LYS A 14 -28.93 34.52 -17.10
C LYS A 14 -29.66 34.22 -18.41
N PHE A 15 -30.21 35.22 -19.09
CA PHE A 15 -30.87 35.03 -20.39
C PHE A 15 -29.90 34.50 -21.43
N GLU A 16 -28.70 35.08 -21.48
CA GLU A 16 -27.61 34.61 -22.34
C GLU A 16 -27.27 33.15 -22.03
N TYR A 17 -27.02 32.82 -20.76
CA TYR A 17 -26.73 31.46 -20.31
C TYR A 17 -27.76 30.41 -20.76
N VAL A 18 -29.05 30.67 -20.53
CA VAL A 18 -30.11 29.71 -20.86
C VAL A 18 -30.36 29.59 -22.37
N SER A 19 -29.90 30.58 -23.17
CA SER A 19 -30.05 30.57 -24.62
C SER A 19 -28.94 29.80 -25.34
N LEU A 20 -27.83 29.52 -24.65
CA LEU A 20 -26.72 28.76 -25.21
C LEU A 20 -27.08 27.28 -25.42
N GLN A 21 -26.48 26.68 -26.46
CA GLN A 21 -26.55 25.24 -26.70
C GLN A 21 -25.20 24.54 -26.58
N ASP A 22 -24.09 25.27 -26.72
CA ASP A 22 -22.75 24.73 -26.55
C ASP A 22 -22.36 24.64 -25.06
N ASP A 23 -21.86 23.48 -24.64
CA ASP A 23 -21.51 23.21 -23.25
C ASP A 23 -20.24 23.94 -22.79
N SER A 24 -19.30 24.23 -23.70
CA SER A 24 -18.08 24.98 -23.40
C SER A 24 -18.41 26.45 -23.16
N GLU A 25 -19.22 27.06 -24.04
CA GLU A 25 -19.71 28.43 -23.86
C GLU A 25 -20.57 28.57 -22.60
N LYS A 26 -21.43 27.58 -22.31
CA LYS A 26 -22.19 27.56 -21.05
C LYS A 26 -21.28 27.54 -19.83
N LYS A 27 -20.22 26.74 -19.86
CA LYS A 27 -19.26 26.69 -18.76
C LYS A 27 -18.62 28.06 -18.51
N GLU A 28 -18.12 28.71 -19.55
CA GLU A 28 -17.50 30.04 -19.43
C GLU A 28 -18.48 31.08 -18.84
N ILE A 29 -19.70 31.15 -19.36
CA ILE A 29 -20.71 32.09 -18.84
C ILE A 29 -21.11 31.76 -17.40
N ARG A 30 -21.25 30.48 -17.05
CA ARG A 30 -21.55 30.05 -15.67
C ARG A 30 -20.46 30.53 -14.71
N GLU A 31 -19.20 30.29 -15.04
CA GLU A 31 -18.06 30.72 -14.22
C GLU A 31 -18.03 32.24 -14.03
N GLU A 32 -18.30 33.01 -15.09
CA GLU A 32 -18.39 34.47 -15.00
C GLU A 32 -19.54 34.94 -14.09
N ILE A 33 -20.74 34.38 -14.26
CA ILE A 33 -21.90 34.70 -13.43
C ILE A 33 -21.61 34.40 -11.96
N LEU A 34 -21.05 33.22 -11.67
CA LEU A 34 -20.72 32.81 -10.31
C LEU A 34 -19.64 33.70 -9.70
N LYS A 35 -18.60 34.05 -10.46
CA LYS A 35 -17.52 34.95 -10.02
C LYS A 35 -18.06 36.33 -9.62
N GLU A 36 -18.94 36.91 -10.42
CA GLU A 36 -19.56 38.19 -10.08
C GLU A 36 -20.58 38.06 -8.95
N PHE A 37 -21.36 36.98 -8.91
CA PHE A 37 -22.32 36.72 -7.85
C PHE A 37 -21.66 36.61 -6.47
N HIS A 38 -20.51 35.92 -6.37
CA HIS A 38 -19.76 35.77 -5.13
C HIS A 38 -19.20 37.10 -4.59
N LYS A 39 -18.96 38.10 -5.45
CA LYS A 39 -18.51 39.45 -5.04
C LYS A 39 -19.60 40.28 -4.37
N ILE A 40 -20.88 39.87 -4.47
CA ILE A 40 -22.00 40.64 -3.93
C ILE A 40 -22.11 40.44 -2.42
N LYS A 41 -22.01 41.54 -1.68
CA LYS A 41 -22.15 41.60 -0.20
C LYS A 41 -23.46 42.26 0.28
N THR A 42 -24.35 42.61 -0.63
CA THR A 42 -25.53 43.46 -0.36
C THR A 42 -26.81 42.66 -0.09
N LYS A 43 -27.82 43.30 0.52
CA LYS A 43 -29.20 42.78 0.67
C LYS A 43 -29.90 42.40 -0.64
N SER A 44 -29.32 42.68 -1.81
CA SER A 44 -29.84 42.23 -3.12
C SER A 44 -29.46 40.78 -3.45
N LYS A 45 -28.56 40.15 -2.69
CA LYS A 45 -28.05 38.81 -2.99
C LYS A 45 -29.16 37.76 -3.11
N ASP A 46 -30.16 37.78 -2.23
CA ASP A 46 -31.27 36.81 -2.28
C ASP A 46 -32.14 37.01 -3.54
N LYS A 47 -32.41 38.26 -3.92
CA LYS A 47 -33.13 38.56 -5.16
C LYS A 47 -32.34 38.14 -6.40
N ILE A 48 -31.01 38.22 -6.34
CA ILE A 48 -30.14 37.78 -7.44
C ILE A 48 -30.08 36.25 -7.51
N LYS A 49 -30.00 35.55 -6.36
CA LYS A 49 -30.10 34.08 -6.30
C LYS A 49 -31.34 33.57 -7.03
N GLU A 50 -32.50 34.18 -6.81
CA GLU A 50 -33.74 33.81 -7.51
C GLU A 50 -33.67 34.03 -9.03
N ILE A 51 -32.91 35.03 -9.49
CA ILE A 51 -32.73 35.31 -10.92
C ILE A 51 -31.85 34.25 -11.56
N ILE A 52 -30.69 33.97 -10.95
CA ILE A 52 -29.66 33.07 -11.46
C ILE A 52 -29.84 31.62 -11.04
N TYR A 53 -30.97 31.26 -10.41
CA TYR A 53 -31.26 29.90 -9.94
C TYR A 53 -30.90 28.79 -10.96
N PRO A 54 -31.22 28.89 -12.26
CA PRO A 54 -30.83 27.86 -13.23
C PRO A 54 -29.31 27.66 -13.31
N VAL A 55 -28.55 28.76 -13.23
CA VAL A 55 -27.08 28.74 -13.25
C VAL A 55 -26.53 28.03 -12.00
N LEU A 56 -27.09 28.33 -10.83
CA LEU A 56 -26.69 27.71 -9.56
C LEU A 56 -27.09 26.23 -9.51
N ARG A 57 -28.24 25.86 -10.09
CA ARG A 57 -28.66 24.47 -10.22
C ARG A 57 -27.73 23.69 -11.15
N ASP A 58 -27.37 24.27 -12.29
CA ASP A 58 -26.47 23.63 -13.26
C ASP A 58 -25.04 23.50 -12.71
N GLU A 59 -24.62 24.38 -11.78
CA GLU A 59 -23.36 24.22 -11.06
C GLU A 59 -23.32 22.96 -10.20
N ILE A 60 -24.44 22.56 -9.58
CA ILE A 60 -24.52 21.30 -8.82
C ILE A 60 -24.28 20.11 -9.74
N SER A 61 -24.97 20.08 -10.89
CA SER A 61 -24.80 19.04 -11.90
C SER A 61 -23.36 19.01 -12.44
N TYR A 62 -22.77 20.18 -12.66
CA TYR A 62 -21.40 20.31 -13.14
C TYR A 62 -20.39 19.78 -12.11
N ALA A 63 -20.46 20.26 -10.87
CA ALA A 63 -19.62 19.82 -9.76
C ALA A 63 -19.72 18.30 -9.55
N HIS A 64 -20.93 17.74 -9.67
CA HIS A 64 -21.13 16.29 -9.61
C HIS A 64 -20.43 15.53 -10.74
N THR A 65 -20.38 16.12 -11.94
CA THR A 65 -19.74 15.54 -13.12
C THR A 65 -18.20 15.56 -13.02
N ILE A 66 -17.63 16.58 -12.38
CA ILE A 66 -16.17 16.71 -12.11
C ILE A 66 -15.76 16.20 -10.72
N PRO A 67 -16.44 15.17 -10.21
CA PRO A 67 -16.56 14.75 -8.80
C PRO A 67 -16.20 15.72 -7.65
N ASP A 68 -16.50 17.02 -7.74
CA ASP A 68 -16.28 17.98 -6.64
C ASP A 68 -17.47 17.94 -5.66
N TYR A 69 -17.44 16.99 -4.74
CA TYR A 69 -18.54 16.77 -3.79
C TYR A 69 -18.69 17.87 -2.74
N VAL A 70 -17.61 18.61 -2.45
CA VAL A 70 -17.67 19.78 -1.57
C VAL A 70 -18.50 20.86 -2.24
N GLU A 71 -18.22 21.15 -3.52
CA GLU A 71 -18.93 22.18 -4.26
C GLU A 71 -20.39 21.79 -4.53
N VAL A 72 -20.69 20.52 -4.79
CA VAL A 72 -22.08 20.02 -4.86
C VAL A 72 -22.89 20.44 -3.62
N VAL A 73 -22.36 20.20 -2.43
CA VAL A 73 -23.04 20.53 -1.16
C VAL A 73 -23.07 22.05 -0.93
N ASN A 74 -21.99 22.77 -1.25
CA ASN A 74 -21.95 24.22 -1.12
C ASN A 74 -23.00 24.89 -2.01
N SER A 75 -23.02 24.56 -3.31
CA SER A 75 -23.96 25.08 -4.29
C SER A 75 -25.41 24.74 -3.94
N PHE A 76 -25.69 23.52 -3.47
CA PHE A 76 -27.03 23.17 -2.97
C PHE A 76 -27.46 24.04 -1.78
N ASN A 77 -26.57 24.27 -0.81
CA ASN A 77 -26.86 25.16 0.33
C ASN A 77 -27.17 26.60 -0.11
N GLN A 78 -26.75 27.04 -1.29
CA GLN A 78 -27.08 28.36 -1.82
C GLN A 78 -28.53 28.45 -2.32
N ILE A 79 -29.09 27.35 -2.82
CA ILE A 79 -30.39 27.30 -3.49
C ILE A 79 -31.52 26.68 -2.67
N LYS A 80 -31.22 25.85 -1.65
CA LYS A 80 -32.22 25.07 -0.90
C LYS A 80 -33.35 25.89 -0.24
N ASP A 81 -33.11 27.17 0.03
CA ASP A 81 -34.08 28.06 0.69
C ASP A 81 -34.82 28.98 -0.29
N THR A 82 -34.48 28.91 -1.59
CA THR A 82 -35.11 29.72 -2.65
C THR A 82 -36.54 29.30 -2.92
N ASP A 83 -37.37 30.25 -3.34
CA ASP A 83 -38.75 29.96 -3.71
C ASP A 83 -38.82 29.14 -5.00
N ARG A 84 -37.84 29.30 -5.91
CA ARG A 84 -37.73 28.44 -7.09
C ARG A 84 -37.48 26.98 -6.74
N TYR A 85 -36.58 26.68 -5.81
CA TYR A 85 -36.32 25.30 -5.41
C TYR A 85 -37.54 24.64 -4.74
N LYS A 86 -38.23 25.37 -3.85
CA LYS A 86 -39.44 24.86 -3.17
C LYS A 86 -40.57 24.50 -4.14
N ASN A 87 -40.56 25.10 -5.34
CA ASN A 87 -41.54 24.87 -6.40
C ASN A 87 -40.96 24.05 -7.57
N GLU A 88 -39.82 23.39 -7.41
CA GLU A 88 -39.29 22.45 -8.41
C GLU A 88 -40.23 21.26 -8.58
N PRO A 89 -40.39 20.73 -9.81
CA PRO A 89 -40.98 19.42 -10.03
C PRO A 89 -40.32 18.33 -9.17
N VAL A 90 -41.11 17.33 -8.78
CA VAL A 90 -40.63 16.22 -7.93
C VAL A 90 -39.47 15.52 -8.63
N SER A 91 -39.62 15.23 -9.92
CA SER A 91 -38.56 14.68 -10.80
C SER A 91 -37.20 15.37 -10.65
N ASN A 92 -37.13 16.70 -10.72
CA ASN A 92 -35.87 17.44 -10.58
C ASN A 92 -35.31 17.37 -9.15
N THR A 93 -36.19 17.35 -8.16
CA THR A 93 -35.80 17.18 -6.76
C THR A 93 -35.18 15.80 -6.52
N ILE A 94 -35.70 14.76 -7.16
CA ILE A 94 -35.15 13.39 -7.09
C ILE A 94 -33.74 13.34 -7.70
N ILE A 95 -33.55 13.89 -8.91
CA ILE A 95 -32.24 13.94 -9.57
C ILE A 95 -31.21 14.63 -8.65
N MET A 96 -31.56 15.77 -8.08
CA MET A 96 -30.66 16.50 -7.18
C MET A 96 -30.39 15.76 -5.87
N ASN A 97 -31.40 15.10 -5.30
CA ASN A 97 -31.21 14.29 -4.11
C ASN A 97 -30.30 13.09 -4.38
N ASN A 98 -30.40 12.43 -5.53
CA ASN A 98 -29.47 11.37 -5.93
C ASN A 98 -28.02 11.88 -6.01
N MET A 99 -27.80 13.07 -6.57
CA MET A 99 -26.46 13.70 -6.60
C MET A 99 -25.94 14.01 -5.19
N LEU A 100 -26.82 14.53 -4.31
CA LEU A 100 -26.47 14.89 -2.94
C LEU A 100 -26.19 13.68 -2.06
N ILE A 101 -26.96 12.59 -2.20
CA ILE A 101 -26.71 11.34 -1.48
C ILE A 101 -25.29 10.86 -1.78
N LYS A 102 -24.92 10.78 -3.07
CA LYS A 102 -23.57 10.38 -3.49
C LYS A 102 -22.50 11.31 -2.92
N ALA A 103 -22.70 12.62 -3.00
CA ALA A 103 -21.77 13.61 -2.46
C ALA A 103 -21.56 13.45 -0.95
N PHE A 104 -22.64 13.31 -0.17
CA PHE A 104 -22.54 13.11 1.27
C PHE A 104 -21.84 11.80 1.64
N LEU A 105 -22.06 10.72 0.89
CA LEU A 105 -21.38 9.44 1.14
C LEU A 105 -19.87 9.56 0.89
N PHE A 106 -19.43 10.22 -0.19
CA PHE A 106 -17.99 10.47 -0.41
C PHE A 106 -17.40 11.40 0.64
N LEU A 107 -18.06 12.52 0.97
CA LEU A 107 -17.57 13.43 2.02
C LEU A 107 -17.48 12.75 3.39
N TYR A 108 -18.36 11.79 3.68
CA TYR A 108 -18.24 10.97 4.88
C TYR A 108 -16.96 10.11 4.85
N LEU A 109 -16.67 9.46 3.73
CA LEU A 109 -15.45 8.68 3.55
C LEU A 109 -14.18 9.56 3.61
N ASP A 110 -14.16 10.70 2.92
CA ASP A 110 -13.05 11.67 2.96
C ASP A 110 -12.82 12.26 4.36
N SER A 111 -13.86 12.30 5.21
CA SER A 111 -13.73 12.66 6.62
C SER A 111 -13.12 11.56 7.51
N ASN A 112 -12.59 10.48 6.91
CA ASN A 112 -12.16 9.26 7.59
C ASN A 112 -13.29 8.67 8.46
N LYS A 113 -14.52 8.68 7.95
CA LYS A 113 -15.73 8.18 8.62
C LYS A 113 -16.05 8.89 9.96
N LYS A 114 -15.53 10.10 10.20
CA LYS A 114 -15.72 10.82 11.46
C LYS A 114 -16.96 11.71 11.48
N ASN A 115 -17.36 12.27 10.33
CA ASN A 115 -18.48 13.21 10.27
C ASN A 115 -19.82 12.52 10.00
N ASN A 116 -20.43 11.94 11.04
CA ASN A 116 -21.72 11.25 10.95
C ASN A 116 -22.89 12.14 10.46
N GLU A 117 -22.75 13.47 10.44
CA GLU A 117 -23.77 14.35 9.88
C GLU A 117 -24.00 14.07 8.39
N TYR A 118 -22.93 13.80 7.63
CA TYR A 118 -23.03 13.47 6.21
C TYR A 118 -23.78 12.15 5.98
N LEU A 119 -23.44 11.11 6.75
CA LEU A 119 -24.13 9.82 6.67
C LEU A 119 -25.61 9.94 7.01
N ASN A 120 -25.95 10.72 8.05
CA ASN A 120 -27.35 10.97 8.43
C ASN A 120 -28.12 11.74 7.35
N LYS A 121 -27.49 12.73 6.71
CA LYS A 121 -28.08 13.47 5.59
C LYS A 121 -28.36 12.54 4.40
N ALA A 122 -27.41 11.69 4.03
CA ALA A 122 -27.60 10.68 2.98
C ALA A 122 -28.77 9.75 3.31
N LYS A 123 -28.85 9.23 4.54
CA LYS A 123 -29.96 8.37 5.00
C LYS A 123 -31.33 9.03 4.88
N ASN A 124 -31.43 10.31 5.27
CA ASN A 124 -32.69 11.05 5.21
C ASN A 124 -33.13 11.30 3.76
N LEU A 125 -32.17 11.63 2.88
CA LEU A 125 -32.44 11.81 1.45
C LEU A 125 -32.85 10.50 0.77
N LEU A 126 -32.23 9.37 1.12
CA LEU A 126 -32.63 8.06 0.61
C LEU A 126 -34.09 7.75 0.96
N LYS A 127 -34.49 7.92 2.22
CA LYS A 127 -35.88 7.74 2.66
C LYS A 127 -36.85 8.68 1.95
N TYR A 128 -36.42 9.92 1.69
CA TYR A 128 -37.23 10.86 0.93
C TYR A 128 -37.46 10.33 -0.48
N VAL A 129 -36.41 9.99 -1.22
CA VAL A 129 -36.50 9.48 -2.61
C VAL A 129 -37.38 8.22 -2.69
N GLU A 130 -37.19 7.28 -1.76
CA GLU A 130 -37.99 6.04 -1.66
C GLU A 130 -39.50 6.30 -1.49
N SER A 131 -39.87 7.41 -0.84
CA SER A 131 -41.26 7.76 -0.56
C SER A 131 -41.99 8.49 -1.70
N GLN A 132 -41.30 8.87 -2.77
CA GLN A 132 -41.89 9.67 -3.86
C GLN A 132 -42.23 8.78 -5.07
N ASP A 133 -43.38 9.04 -5.71
CA ASP A 133 -43.69 8.53 -7.04
C ASP A 133 -43.49 9.64 -8.07
N PHE A 134 -42.56 9.44 -8.99
CA PHE A 134 -42.17 10.41 -10.01
C PHE A 134 -42.16 9.80 -11.43
N LYS A 135 -42.70 8.58 -11.59
CA LYS A 135 -42.67 7.86 -12.88
C LYS A 135 -43.39 8.60 -14.00
N SER A 136 -44.50 9.27 -13.67
CA SER A 136 -45.30 10.02 -14.64
C SER A 136 -44.65 11.35 -15.09
N GLU A 137 -43.62 11.82 -14.40
CA GLU A 137 -42.96 13.10 -14.68
C GLU A 137 -41.71 12.98 -15.58
N LEU A 138 -41.20 11.76 -15.78
CA LEU A 138 -39.97 11.50 -16.53
C LEU A 138 -40.24 10.68 -17.79
N SER A 139 -39.35 10.79 -18.77
CA SER A 139 -39.31 9.78 -19.84
C SER A 139 -38.95 8.41 -19.25
N SER A 140 -39.34 7.32 -19.92
CA SER A 140 -38.98 5.96 -19.48
C SER A 140 -37.47 5.78 -19.30
N GLU A 141 -36.67 6.41 -20.17
CA GLU A 141 -35.20 6.37 -20.10
C GLU A 141 -34.67 7.10 -18.86
N GLN A 142 -35.16 8.32 -18.61
CA GLN A 142 -34.76 9.12 -17.44
C GLN A 142 -35.19 8.46 -16.13
N TYR A 143 -36.41 7.91 -16.08
CA TYR A 143 -36.89 7.18 -14.91
C TYR A 143 -35.99 5.99 -14.59
N ASN A 144 -35.66 5.17 -15.59
CA ASN A 144 -34.77 4.02 -15.40
C ASN A 144 -33.36 4.45 -14.94
N LEU A 145 -32.83 5.56 -15.48
CA LEU A 145 -31.55 6.12 -15.05
C LEU A 145 -31.58 6.54 -13.57
N GLU A 146 -32.61 7.25 -13.14
CA GLU A 146 -32.70 7.73 -11.75
C GLU A 146 -32.98 6.62 -10.74
N ILE A 147 -33.73 5.58 -11.12
CA ILE A 147 -33.88 4.37 -10.29
C ILE A 147 -32.53 3.66 -10.16
N ASN A 148 -31.79 3.49 -11.26
CA ASN A 148 -30.46 2.91 -11.18
C ASN A 148 -29.52 3.74 -10.28
N ASN A 149 -29.53 5.07 -10.40
CA ASN A 149 -28.76 5.95 -9.52
C ASN A 149 -29.15 5.80 -8.04
N PHE A 150 -30.45 5.68 -7.76
CA PHE A 150 -30.98 5.46 -6.42
C PHE A 150 -30.55 4.10 -5.84
N ASP A 151 -30.62 3.04 -6.63
CA ASP A 151 -30.19 1.70 -6.24
C ASP A 151 -28.68 1.66 -5.96
N LEU A 152 -27.86 2.30 -6.82
CA LEU A 152 -26.43 2.47 -6.61
C LEU A 152 -26.12 3.21 -5.31
N ASN A 153 -26.84 4.31 -5.05
CA ASN A 153 -26.70 5.08 -3.82
C ASN A 153 -27.12 4.30 -2.56
N THR A 154 -28.15 3.47 -2.68
CA THR A 154 -28.62 2.60 -1.60
C THR A 154 -27.60 1.53 -1.27
N GLU A 155 -27.03 0.88 -2.28
CA GLU A 155 -25.94 -0.08 -2.09
C GLU A 155 -24.71 0.59 -1.49
N PHE A 156 -24.34 1.77 -2.00
CA PHE A 156 -23.22 2.54 -1.46
C PHE A 156 -23.42 2.87 0.03
N TYR A 157 -24.60 3.34 0.41
CA TYR A 157 -24.92 3.59 1.83
C TYR A 157 -24.81 2.33 2.68
N ARG A 158 -25.33 1.18 2.21
CA ARG A 158 -25.24 -0.11 2.92
C ARG A 158 -23.80 -0.59 3.06
N SER A 159 -23.00 -0.50 2.01
CA SER A 159 -21.58 -0.85 2.04
C SER A 159 -20.79 0.03 3.01
N VAL A 160 -21.12 1.32 3.12
CA VAL A 160 -20.54 2.20 4.14
C VAL A 160 -20.90 1.73 5.55
N GLU A 161 -22.18 1.41 5.83
CA GLU A 161 -22.61 0.90 7.14
C GLU A 161 -21.94 -0.44 7.51
N ASN A 162 -21.67 -1.30 6.53
CA ASN A 162 -21.10 -2.63 6.73
C ASN A 162 -19.56 -2.68 6.66
N ASN A 163 -18.87 -1.56 6.44
CA ASN A 163 -17.42 -1.51 6.16
C ASN A 163 -17.00 -2.41 4.98
N ASP A 164 -17.74 -2.29 3.88
CA ASP A 164 -17.58 -3.07 2.65
C ASP A 164 -17.28 -2.16 1.45
N ILE A 165 -16.32 -1.25 1.66
CA ILE A 165 -15.86 -0.30 0.63
C ILE A 165 -14.48 -0.72 0.18
N TRP A 166 -14.36 -1.03 -1.10
CA TRP A 166 -13.14 -1.55 -1.68
C TRP A 166 -12.52 -0.56 -2.66
N THR A 167 -11.21 -0.38 -2.58
CA THR A 167 -10.44 0.33 -3.60
C THR A 167 -9.63 -0.68 -4.41
N GLU A 168 -9.85 -0.71 -5.73
CA GLU A 168 -9.12 -1.54 -6.67
C GLU A 168 -8.08 -0.72 -7.44
N PHE A 169 -6.85 -1.21 -7.43
CA PHE A 169 -5.72 -0.66 -8.15
C PHE A 169 -5.31 -1.62 -9.25
N THR A 170 -5.20 -1.11 -10.48
CA THR A 170 -4.55 -1.85 -11.56
C THR A 170 -3.16 -1.26 -11.77
N LEU A 171 -2.14 -2.08 -11.50
CA LEU A 171 -0.75 -1.69 -11.44
C LEU A 171 0.07 -2.56 -12.38
N ILE A 172 1.12 -2.02 -12.99
CA ILE A 172 2.09 -2.81 -13.74
C ILE A 172 3.41 -2.80 -13.00
N VAL A 173 3.85 -3.99 -12.61
CA VAL A 173 5.15 -4.20 -11.99
C VAL A 173 6.15 -4.74 -13.03
N PRO A 174 7.43 -4.35 -12.93
CA PRO A 174 8.45 -4.66 -13.92
C PRO A 174 9.02 -6.07 -13.76
N PHE A 175 8.38 -6.96 -13.00
CA PHE A 175 8.88 -8.31 -12.75
C PHE A 175 7.81 -9.35 -13.11
N PRO A 176 8.19 -10.54 -13.58
CA PRO A 176 7.25 -11.65 -13.74
C PRO A 176 6.90 -12.26 -12.37
N ILE A 177 5.74 -11.90 -11.83
CA ILE A 177 5.22 -12.33 -10.52
C ILE A 177 4.00 -13.22 -10.78
N GLY A 178 4.05 -14.47 -10.30
CA GLY A 178 3.02 -15.47 -10.56
C GLY A 178 2.29 -15.88 -9.29
N ILE A 179 1.47 -15.00 -8.72
CA ILE A 179 0.71 -15.31 -7.51
C ILE A 179 -0.56 -16.08 -7.88
N SER A 180 -1.42 -15.52 -8.73
CA SER A 180 -2.61 -16.23 -9.21
C SER A 180 -3.23 -15.48 -10.38
N GLU A 181 -3.68 -16.21 -11.40
CA GLU A 181 -4.52 -15.67 -12.48
C GLU A 181 -5.96 -15.41 -12.04
N THR A 182 -6.33 -15.85 -10.84
CA THR A 182 -7.66 -15.65 -10.28
C THR A 182 -7.58 -14.89 -8.96
N LYS A 183 -8.64 -14.13 -8.64
CA LYS A 183 -8.72 -13.35 -7.39
C LYS A 183 -8.45 -14.25 -6.19
N THR A 184 -7.32 -14.00 -5.54
CA THR A 184 -6.87 -14.71 -4.34
C THR A 184 -6.96 -13.77 -3.15
N LYS A 185 -7.62 -14.22 -2.08
CA LYS A 185 -7.80 -13.43 -0.87
C LYS A 185 -6.56 -13.55 0.02
N PHE A 186 -6.07 -12.41 0.48
CA PHE A 186 -5.10 -12.33 1.57
C PHE A 186 -5.61 -11.42 2.69
N ILE A 187 -4.97 -11.48 3.86
CA ILE A 187 -5.20 -10.55 4.97
C ILE A 187 -3.84 -9.95 5.34
N ILE A 188 -3.76 -8.61 5.32
CA ILE A 188 -2.56 -7.84 5.65
C ILE A 188 -2.96 -6.77 6.66
N ASP A 189 -2.32 -6.76 7.84
CA ASP A 189 -2.61 -5.80 8.92
C ASP A 189 -4.12 -5.71 9.23
N GLU A 190 -4.77 -6.87 9.36
CA GLU A 190 -6.22 -7.02 9.56
C GLU A 190 -7.12 -6.57 8.39
N ILE A 191 -6.54 -6.05 7.31
CA ILE A 191 -7.27 -5.58 6.13
C ILE A 191 -7.38 -6.72 5.11
N PRO A 192 -8.61 -7.13 4.75
CA PRO A 192 -8.82 -8.06 3.64
C PRO A 192 -8.40 -7.44 2.31
N ILE A 193 -7.62 -8.18 1.53
CA ILE A 193 -7.24 -7.80 0.18
C ILE A 193 -7.51 -8.96 -0.80
N PHE A 194 -7.74 -8.63 -2.06
CA PHE A 194 -7.71 -9.57 -3.16
C PHE A 194 -6.61 -9.18 -4.14
N ILE A 195 -5.84 -10.17 -4.57
CA ILE A 195 -4.79 -10.01 -5.57
C ILE A 195 -5.06 -10.95 -6.73
N GLU A 196 -4.92 -10.40 -7.93
CA GLU A 196 -4.88 -11.12 -9.20
C GLU A 196 -3.68 -10.61 -9.98
N THR A 197 -2.93 -11.53 -10.57
CA THR A 197 -1.72 -11.24 -11.34
C THR A 197 -1.84 -11.82 -12.73
N GLU A 198 -1.53 -11.02 -13.73
CA GLU A 198 -1.57 -11.40 -15.14
C GLU A 198 -0.21 -11.06 -15.77
N LYS A 199 0.57 -12.08 -16.14
CA LYS A 199 1.87 -11.90 -16.81
C LYS A 199 1.67 -11.64 -18.30
N PHE A 200 2.42 -10.69 -18.86
CA PHE A 200 2.35 -10.35 -20.28
C PHE A 200 3.74 -10.06 -20.85
N GLN A 201 3.89 -10.26 -22.16
CA GLN A 201 5.15 -9.99 -22.87
C GLN A 201 5.26 -8.53 -23.28
N VAL A 202 6.45 -7.97 -23.18
CA VAL A 202 6.77 -6.63 -23.67
C VAL A 202 6.94 -6.70 -25.19
N SER A 203 6.14 -5.94 -25.93
CA SER A 203 6.08 -6.00 -27.41
C SER A 203 7.29 -5.38 -28.11
N ASP A 204 7.95 -4.41 -27.48
CA ASP A 204 9.09 -3.69 -28.03
C ASP A 204 10.39 -4.17 -27.39
N LEU A 205 10.84 -5.35 -27.80
CA LEU A 205 12.22 -5.75 -27.53
C LEU A 205 13.15 -4.81 -28.30
N LEU A 206 13.80 -3.88 -27.58
CA LEU A 206 14.84 -2.98 -28.11
C LEU A 206 16.03 -3.72 -28.75
N PHE A 207 16.09 -5.04 -28.60
CA PHE A 207 17.07 -5.89 -29.26
C PHE A 207 16.50 -6.41 -30.58
N SER A 208 16.83 -5.75 -31.69
CA SER A 208 16.88 -6.44 -32.97
C SER A 208 18.06 -7.41 -32.90
N LEU A 209 17.79 -8.65 -32.46
CA LEU A 209 18.76 -9.74 -32.52
C LEU A 209 19.04 -10.02 -34.00
N GLY A 210 20.07 -9.38 -34.55
CA GLY A 210 20.56 -9.66 -35.89
C GLY A 210 21.13 -11.08 -35.92
N GLY A 211 20.35 -12.02 -36.45
CA GLY A 211 20.75 -13.41 -36.71
C GLY A 211 20.89 -14.28 -35.46
N ASP A 212 20.37 -15.53 -35.52
CA ASP A 212 20.59 -16.74 -34.71
C ASP A 212 21.22 -16.62 -33.30
N SER A 213 20.94 -15.54 -32.57
CA SER A 213 21.44 -15.28 -31.24
C SER A 213 20.31 -15.52 -30.25
N VAL A 214 20.31 -16.71 -29.66
CA VAL A 214 19.41 -17.06 -28.57
C VAL A 214 20.01 -16.50 -27.28
N ILE A 215 19.31 -15.59 -26.62
CA ILE A 215 19.62 -15.21 -25.25
C ILE A 215 18.84 -16.16 -24.34
N GLU A 216 19.52 -17.14 -23.75
CA GLU A 216 18.96 -17.95 -22.67
C GLU A 216 19.15 -17.19 -21.34
N MET A 217 18.04 -16.86 -20.68
CA MET A 217 18.04 -16.30 -19.34
C MET A 217 17.28 -17.25 -18.43
N ASP A 218 17.93 -17.73 -17.36
CA ASP A 218 17.27 -18.57 -16.35
C ASP A 218 16.14 -17.80 -15.63
N ARG A 219 16.27 -16.46 -15.54
CA ARG A 219 15.35 -15.57 -14.80
C ARG A 219 15.25 -14.20 -15.46
N ASP A 220 14.04 -13.70 -15.63
CA ASP A 220 13.77 -12.36 -16.16
C ASP A 220 13.76 -11.30 -15.05
N LYS A 221 14.93 -11.14 -14.39
CA LYS A 221 15.10 -10.30 -13.20
C LYS A 221 14.68 -8.85 -13.41
N TYR A 222 14.87 -8.30 -14.61
CA TYR A 222 14.64 -6.89 -14.89
C TYR A 222 13.37 -6.65 -15.72
N GLY A 223 12.56 -7.69 -15.94
CA GLY A 223 11.35 -7.63 -16.78
C GLY A 223 11.59 -7.12 -18.18
N ILE A 224 12.68 -7.59 -18.78
CA ILE A 224 13.05 -7.26 -20.17
C ILE A 224 12.08 -7.95 -21.12
N LEU A 225 11.66 -9.17 -20.79
CA LEU A 225 10.76 -9.98 -21.62
C LEU A 225 9.32 -9.90 -21.12
N THR A 226 9.13 -9.83 -19.80
CA THR A 226 7.87 -10.07 -19.13
C THR A 226 7.61 -9.04 -18.04
N ARG A 227 6.38 -8.56 -17.99
CA ARG A 227 5.88 -7.75 -16.87
C ARG A 227 4.63 -8.39 -16.29
N THR A 228 4.21 -7.90 -15.14
CA THR A 228 2.99 -8.39 -14.48
C THR A 228 2.04 -7.25 -14.26
N LYS A 229 0.81 -7.41 -14.72
CA LYS A 229 -0.31 -6.59 -14.30
C LYS A 229 -0.86 -7.16 -12.99
N VAL A 230 -0.98 -6.32 -11.99
CA VAL A 230 -1.48 -6.65 -10.66
C VAL A 230 -2.80 -5.91 -10.48
N ASN A 231 -3.90 -6.64 -10.31
CA ASN A 231 -5.15 -6.08 -9.80
C ASN A 231 -5.19 -6.31 -8.29
N LEU A 232 -5.09 -5.23 -7.53
CA LEU A 232 -5.09 -5.24 -6.07
C LEU A 232 -6.37 -4.57 -5.57
N LYS A 233 -7.30 -5.33 -4.98
CA LYS A 233 -8.54 -4.82 -4.39
C LYS A 233 -8.42 -4.85 -2.85
N ILE A 234 -8.43 -3.70 -2.21
CA ILE A 234 -8.23 -3.53 -0.75
C ILE A 234 -9.55 -3.12 -0.12
N ASN A 235 -9.97 -3.73 1.01
CA ASN A 235 -11.17 -3.34 1.74
C ASN A 235 -10.94 -2.07 2.59
N GLU A 236 -10.58 -0.99 1.90
CA GLU A 236 -10.42 0.32 2.49
C GLU A 236 -10.67 1.37 1.41
N TYR A 237 -11.22 2.52 1.81
CA TYR A 237 -11.36 3.68 0.94
C TYR A 237 -10.06 4.48 0.98
N PHE A 238 -9.47 4.74 -0.19
CA PHE A 238 -8.38 5.70 -0.32
C PHE A 238 -8.84 6.92 -1.10
N SER A 239 -8.76 8.09 -0.49
CA SER A 239 -9.08 9.33 -1.17
C SER A 239 -8.02 9.62 -2.24
N SER A 240 -8.47 10.02 -3.43
CA SER A 240 -7.60 10.46 -4.52
C SER A 240 -7.09 11.90 -4.35
N GLU A 241 -7.66 12.64 -3.39
CA GLU A 241 -7.34 14.06 -3.15
C GLU A 241 -6.31 14.24 -2.04
N ASN A 242 -6.14 13.23 -1.18
CA ASN A 242 -5.15 13.24 -0.12
C ASN A 242 -3.75 13.05 -0.72
N MET A 243 -2.98 14.14 -0.73
CA MET A 243 -1.58 14.14 -1.15
C MET A 243 -0.68 14.08 0.07
N GLU A 244 0.23 13.11 0.09
CA GLU A 244 1.29 12.97 1.08
C GLU A 244 2.63 13.38 0.48
N LYS A 245 3.49 13.95 1.33
CA LYS A 245 4.88 14.25 0.98
C LYS A 245 5.72 12.99 1.17
N ILE A 246 6.45 12.63 0.13
CA ILE A 246 7.46 11.57 0.17
C ILE A 246 8.85 12.18 -0.04
N TYR A 247 9.86 11.60 0.59
CA TYR A 247 11.24 11.98 0.37
C TYR A 247 11.90 10.98 -0.57
N PHE A 248 12.42 11.46 -1.70
CA PHE A 248 13.06 10.63 -2.71
C PHE A 248 14.41 11.22 -3.10
N PHE A 249 15.51 10.54 -2.72
CA PHE A 249 16.88 10.87 -3.13
C PHE A 249 17.31 12.34 -3.00
N GLY A 250 16.92 13.02 -1.91
CA GLY A 250 17.29 14.43 -1.72
C GLY A 250 16.14 15.41 -1.94
N GLU A 251 15.05 14.96 -2.57
CA GLU A 251 13.95 15.82 -3.02
C GLU A 251 12.65 15.45 -2.30
N GLU A 252 11.82 16.46 -2.01
CA GLU A 252 10.42 16.26 -1.60
C GLU A 252 9.56 16.12 -2.86
N ASP A 253 8.80 15.03 -2.93
CA ASP A 253 7.82 14.76 -3.97
C ASP A 253 6.44 14.59 -3.31
N THR A 254 5.36 14.75 -4.08
CA THR A 254 3.99 14.58 -3.57
C THR A 254 3.28 13.49 -4.33
N ARG A 255 2.65 12.57 -3.60
CA ARG A 255 1.93 11.43 -4.15
C ARG A 255 0.62 11.24 -3.41
N THR A 256 -0.34 10.60 -4.06
CA THR A 256 -1.60 10.29 -3.40
C THR A 256 -1.40 9.23 -2.31
N GLU A 257 -2.14 9.34 -1.21
CA GLU A 257 -2.17 8.33 -0.14
C GLU A 257 -2.47 6.93 -0.71
N ALA A 258 -3.41 6.86 -1.67
CA ALA A 258 -3.79 5.65 -2.39
C ALA A 258 -2.59 4.96 -3.08
N GLN A 259 -1.72 5.73 -3.73
CA GLN A 259 -0.51 5.22 -4.38
C GLN A 259 0.50 4.68 -3.39
N ILE A 260 0.73 5.38 -2.27
CA ILE A 260 1.69 4.97 -1.25
C ILE A 260 1.23 3.69 -0.55
N LYS A 261 -0.05 3.63 -0.18
CA LYS A 261 -0.64 2.48 0.53
C LYS A 261 -0.67 1.23 -0.35
N SER A 262 -1.11 1.36 -1.60
CA SER A 262 -1.09 0.24 -2.56
C SER A 262 0.31 -0.29 -2.82
N LEU A 263 1.31 0.60 -2.95
CA LEU A 263 2.72 0.23 -3.10
C LEU A 263 3.24 -0.56 -1.89
N ASN A 264 2.96 -0.08 -0.67
CA ASN A 264 3.39 -0.76 0.55
C ASN A 264 2.78 -2.16 0.67
N ILE A 265 1.48 -2.30 0.36
CA ILE A 265 0.78 -3.60 0.38
C ILE A 265 1.39 -4.55 -0.66
N ILE A 266 1.63 -4.09 -1.89
CA ILE A 266 2.27 -4.92 -2.91
C ILE A 266 3.69 -5.30 -2.54
N ASN A 267 4.49 -4.37 -2.02
CA ASN A 267 5.84 -4.69 -1.59
C ASN A 267 5.86 -5.69 -0.45
N ARG A 268 4.90 -5.63 0.47
CA ARG A 268 4.74 -6.66 1.49
C ARG A 268 4.46 -8.02 0.86
N VAL A 269 3.53 -8.10 -0.09
CA VAL A 269 3.25 -9.38 -0.78
C VAL A 269 4.45 -9.86 -1.59
N ILE A 270 5.14 -8.99 -2.31
CA ILE A 270 6.34 -9.31 -3.09
C ILE A 270 7.45 -9.82 -2.15
N SER A 271 7.75 -9.10 -1.08
CA SER A 271 8.79 -9.47 -0.12
C SER A 271 8.59 -10.88 0.43
N ARG A 272 7.35 -11.25 0.73
CA ARG A 272 6.98 -12.60 1.20
C ARG A 272 6.95 -13.63 0.07
N PHE A 273 6.51 -13.24 -1.13
CA PHE A 273 6.56 -14.09 -2.32
C PHE A 273 8.00 -14.49 -2.69
N ARG A 274 8.99 -13.62 -2.45
CA ARG A 274 10.42 -13.93 -2.67
C ARG A 274 10.92 -15.09 -1.82
N LEU A 275 10.26 -15.36 -0.69
CA LEU A 275 10.59 -16.44 0.24
C LEU A 275 9.96 -17.77 -0.17
N LEU A 276 9.00 -17.75 -1.10
CA LEU A 276 8.44 -18.96 -1.68
C LEU A 276 9.33 -19.45 -2.81
N ASN A 277 9.78 -20.70 -2.74
CA ASN A 277 10.69 -21.28 -3.74
C ASN A 277 11.96 -20.43 -3.94
N ASP A 278 12.64 -20.59 -5.06
CA ASP A 278 13.84 -19.83 -5.43
C ASP A 278 13.54 -18.42 -6.00
N ASN A 279 12.47 -17.75 -5.54
CA ASN A 279 12.03 -16.43 -6.04
C ASN A 279 12.82 -15.23 -5.50
N TYR A 280 13.95 -15.46 -4.82
CA TYR A 280 14.82 -14.44 -4.19
C TYR A 280 15.28 -13.30 -5.12
N TRP A 281 15.15 -13.50 -6.44
CA TRP A 281 15.60 -12.60 -7.50
C TRP A 281 14.63 -11.46 -7.83
N VAL A 282 13.36 -11.58 -7.44
CA VAL A 282 12.37 -10.50 -7.56
C VAL A 282 12.72 -9.42 -6.56
N ASP A 283 12.73 -8.15 -6.98
CA ASP A 283 13.01 -7.02 -6.07
C ASP A 283 11.71 -6.34 -5.65
N ASN A 284 11.75 -5.62 -4.51
CA ASN A 284 10.69 -4.68 -4.18
C ASN A 284 10.62 -3.58 -5.25
N VAL A 285 9.41 -3.07 -5.48
CA VAL A 285 9.14 -2.03 -6.46
C VAL A 285 9.12 -0.66 -5.79
N ASP A 286 9.63 0.35 -6.48
CA ASP A 286 9.48 1.76 -6.09
C ASP A 286 8.29 2.38 -6.83
N ILE A 287 7.78 3.50 -6.33
CA ILE A 287 6.69 4.25 -6.95
C ILE A 287 7.00 4.66 -8.39
N LYS A 288 8.27 4.91 -8.73
CA LYS A 288 8.69 5.23 -10.10
C LYS A 288 8.78 4.02 -11.03
N MET A 289 8.71 2.81 -10.48
CA MET A 289 8.77 1.56 -11.23
C MET A 289 7.38 1.02 -11.58
N ILE A 290 6.32 1.63 -11.04
CA ILE A 290 4.93 1.20 -11.25
C ILE A 290 4.20 2.18 -12.14
N ASP A 291 3.55 1.64 -13.17
CA ASP A 291 2.53 2.36 -13.92
C ASP A 291 1.16 2.07 -13.28
N VAL A 292 0.52 3.10 -12.72
CA VAL A 292 -0.84 3.00 -12.16
C VAL A 292 -1.84 3.30 -13.26
N ASN A 293 -2.60 2.29 -13.68
CA ASN A 293 -3.51 2.40 -14.83
C ASN A 293 -4.92 2.86 -14.44
N SER A 294 -5.41 2.44 -13.28
CA SER A 294 -6.72 2.87 -12.80
C SER A 294 -6.86 2.68 -11.31
N VAL A 295 -7.64 3.58 -10.69
CA VAL A 295 -8.12 3.44 -9.32
C VAL A 295 -9.64 3.41 -9.36
N LYS A 296 -10.24 2.32 -8.90
CA LYS A 296 -11.68 2.15 -8.86
C LYS A 296 -12.15 1.96 -7.43
N ILE A 297 -13.33 2.48 -7.13
CA ILE A 297 -13.96 2.35 -5.82
C ILE A 297 -15.23 1.56 -5.99
N TYR A 298 -15.39 0.55 -5.16
CA TYR A 298 -16.51 -0.36 -5.15
C TYR A 298 -17.26 -0.27 -3.82
N ALA A 299 -18.59 -0.24 -3.90
CA ALA A 299 -19.47 -0.59 -2.81
C ALA A 299 -19.86 -2.05 -3.03
N ASN A 300 -19.35 -2.97 -2.19
CA ASN A 300 -19.46 -4.41 -2.42
C ASN A 300 -18.84 -4.80 -3.80
N ASP A 301 -19.66 -5.24 -4.75
CA ASP A 301 -19.26 -5.56 -6.13
C ASP A 301 -19.63 -4.47 -7.15
N THR A 302 -20.24 -3.38 -6.69
CA THR A 302 -20.73 -2.29 -7.55
C THR A 302 -19.71 -1.17 -7.68
N GLU A 303 -19.26 -0.87 -8.90
CA GLU A 303 -18.34 0.25 -9.17
C GLU A 303 -19.07 1.60 -8.95
N ILE A 304 -18.59 2.41 -8.01
CA ILE A 304 -19.21 3.70 -7.65
C ILE A 304 -18.39 4.92 -8.11
N LYS A 305 -17.08 4.74 -8.33
CA LYS A 305 -16.15 5.75 -8.86
C LYS A 305 -15.02 5.05 -9.62
N ASN A 306 -14.63 5.61 -10.75
CA ASN A 306 -13.53 5.13 -11.55
C ASN A 306 -12.66 6.31 -11.97
N ILE A 307 -11.42 6.29 -11.50
CA ILE A 307 -10.40 7.27 -11.79
C ILE A 307 -9.50 6.63 -12.84
N LEU A 308 -9.80 6.94 -14.09
CA LEU A 308 -8.95 6.55 -15.22
C LEU A 308 -7.67 7.38 -15.14
N LEU A 309 -6.55 6.69 -14.96
CA LEU A 309 -5.23 7.29 -15.12
C LEU A 309 -4.79 6.98 -16.55
N GLN A 310 -4.66 8.00 -17.40
CA GLN A 310 -4.24 7.78 -18.78
C GLN A 310 -2.84 7.17 -18.82
N MET A 311 -2.73 5.97 -19.37
CA MET A 311 -1.50 5.49 -20.01
C MET A 311 -1.83 4.70 -21.28
N GLY A 312 -1.12 5.02 -22.36
CA GLY A 312 -1.36 4.55 -23.72
C GLY A 312 -0.56 3.32 -24.10
N ASN A 313 -0.78 2.19 -23.44
CA ASN A 313 -0.10 0.95 -23.78
C ASN A 313 -1.10 -0.19 -24.03
N THR A 314 -1.01 -0.81 -25.20
CA THR A 314 -1.67 -2.08 -25.53
C THR A 314 -0.73 -3.24 -25.24
N TYR A 315 -1.20 -4.21 -24.46
CA TYR A 315 -0.40 -5.36 -24.02
C TYR A 315 -0.78 -6.63 -24.77
N LYS A 316 0.19 -7.53 -24.96
CA LYS A 316 -0.03 -8.87 -25.51
C LYS A 316 0.27 -9.93 -24.45
N ILE A 317 -0.74 -10.73 -24.13
CA ILE A 317 -0.70 -11.76 -23.10
C ILE A 317 0.15 -12.95 -23.59
N SER A 318 0.92 -13.56 -22.69
CA SER A 318 1.74 -14.75 -22.96
C SER A 318 1.18 -15.95 -22.22
N ASN A 319 1.23 -17.13 -22.83
CA ASN A 319 0.62 -18.36 -22.31
C ASN A 319 1.58 -19.26 -21.50
N ASN A 320 2.84 -18.83 -21.26
CA ASN A 320 3.92 -19.75 -20.86
C ASN A 320 4.55 -19.45 -19.47
N TYR A 321 3.78 -18.99 -18.48
CA TYR A 321 4.34 -18.73 -17.15
C TYR A 321 3.64 -19.52 -16.03
N GLU A 322 4.45 -20.01 -15.09
CA GLU A 322 3.93 -20.71 -13.90
C GLU A 322 3.35 -19.72 -12.88
N TYR A 323 2.22 -20.10 -12.30
CA TYR A 323 1.57 -19.42 -11.17
C TYR A 323 1.61 -20.33 -9.94
N ASN A 324 1.52 -19.73 -8.76
CA ASN A 324 1.37 -20.51 -7.54
C ASN A 324 0.11 -21.38 -7.61
N ASN A 325 0.26 -22.61 -7.12
CA ASN A 325 -0.89 -23.45 -6.83
C ASN A 325 -1.52 -23.05 -5.48
N LYS A 326 -2.65 -23.68 -5.13
CA LYS A 326 -3.37 -23.40 -3.88
C LYS A 326 -2.48 -23.50 -2.63
N VAL A 327 -1.67 -24.56 -2.52
CA VAL A 327 -0.78 -24.79 -1.37
C VAL A 327 0.24 -23.66 -1.24
N LYS A 328 0.87 -23.23 -2.35
CA LYS A 328 1.81 -22.12 -2.33
C LYS A 328 1.15 -20.79 -1.93
N ASN A 329 -0.11 -20.57 -2.29
CA ASN A 329 -0.84 -19.37 -1.86
C ASN A 329 -1.26 -19.43 -0.38
N GLU A 330 -1.53 -20.62 0.17
CA GLU A 330 -1.69 -20.80 1.62
C GLU A 330 -0.39 -20.49 2.36
N THR A 331 0.75 -21.03 1.91
CA THR A 331 2.07 -20.68 2.46
C THR A 331 2.39 -19.19 2.33
N LEU A 332 2.00 -18.55 1.22
CA LEU A 332 2.16 -17.10 1.06
C LEU A 332 1.40 -16.33 2.14
N GLN A 333 0.15 -16.73 2.41
CA GLN A 333 -0.67 -16.13 3.46
C GLN A 333 -0.04 -16.31 4.84
N ASP A 334 0.52 -17.49 5.14
CA ASP A 334 1.20 -17.73 6.41
C ASP A 334 2.43 -16.83 6.56
N LEU A 335 3.24 -16.68 5.51
CA LEU A 335 4.41 -15.78 5.50
C LEU A 335 4.02 -14.30 5.62
N ILE A 336 2.91 -13.89 5.01
CA ILE A 336 2.36 -12.53 5.12
C ILE A 336 1.94 -12.22 6.57
N ALA A 337 1.43 -13.22 7.29
CA ALA A 337 0.97 -13.09 8.66
C ALA A 337 2.11 -13.03 9.68
N LEU A 338 3.34 -13.45 9.33
CA LEU A 338 4.50 -13.34 10.20
C LEU A 338 4.89 -11.87 10.44
N ASP A 339 5.28 -11.57 11.68
CA ASP A 339 5.87 -10.29 12.06
C ASP A 339 7.16 -10.03 11.27
N ASP A 340 7.41 -8.78 10.92
CA ASP A 340 8.58 -8.39 10.14
C ASP A 340 9.89 -8.84 10.79
N ASN A 341 9.98 -8.83 12.13
CA ASN A 341 11.20 -9.27 12.81
C ASN A 341 11.45 -10.78 12.72
N GLU A 342 10.39 -11.59 12.59
CA GLU A 342 10.52 -13.05 12.53
C GLU A 342 11.07 -13.53 11.18
N VAL A 343 10.80 -12.75 10.13
CA VAL A 343 11.08 -13.10 8.73
C VAL A 343 12.18 -12.24 8.09
N LEU A 344 12.59 -11.13 8.73
CA LEU A 344 13.63 -10.23 8.23
C LEU A 344 14.92 -10.95 7.81
N TRP A 345 15.36 -11.96 8.57
CA TRP A 345 16.57 -12.71 8.20
C TRP A 345 16.41 -13.50 6.89
N LEU A 346 15.20 -13.97 6.56
CA LEU A 346 14.93 -14.64 5.28
C LEU A 346 14.96 -13.64 4.12
N GLU A 347 14.42 -12.45 4.32
CA GLU A 347 14.44 -11.39 3.31
C GLU A 347 15.86 -10.91 3.01
N LEU A 348 16.64 -10.68 4.06
CA LEU A 348 18.05 -10.31 3.95
C LEU A 348 18.91 -11.43 3.34
N LEU A 349 18.55 -12.69 3.56
CA LEU A 349 19.19 -13.83 2.90
C LEU A 349 18.85 -13.86 1.40
N ALA A 350 17.60 -13.59 1.04
CA ALA A 350 17.19 -13.47 -0.34
C ALA A 350 17.98 -12.36 -1.08
N ASP A 351 18.26 -11.23 -0.41
CA ASP A 351 19.13 -10.18 -0.96
C ASP A 351 20.56 -10.66 -1.21
N ALA A 352 21.14 -11.43 -0.28
CA ALA A 352 22.48 -12.02 -0.47
C ALA A 352 22.53 -12.99 -1.67
N LYS A 353 21.51 -13.85 -1.81
CA LYS A 353 21.35 -14.74 -2.97
C LYS A 353 21.16 -13.97 -4.28
N ASN A 354 20.42 -12.87 -4.24
CA ASN A 354 20.19 -11.99 -5.38
C ASN A 354 21.50 -11.34 -5.86
N TYR A 355 22.37 -10.88 -4.95
CA TYR A 355 23.70 -10.38 -5.32
C TYR A 355 24.59 -11.46 -5.94
N LEU A 356 24.53 -12.70 -5.45
CA LEU A 356 25.24 -13.83 -6.06
C LEU A 356 24.77 -14.08 -7.49
N LEU A 357 23.45 -14.03 -7.74
CA LEU A 357 22.85 -14.24 -9.07
C LEU A 357 23.40 -13.26 -10.11
N ILE A 358 23.58 -11.99 -9.75
CA ILE A 358 24.14 -10.96 -10.64
C ILE A 358 25.67 -10.84 -10.55
N ASN A 359 26.33 -11.84 -9.95
CA ASN A 359 27.78 -11.93 -9.79
C ASN A 359 28.42 -10.76 -9.02
N LYS A 360 27.67 -10.09 -8.14
CA LYS A 360 28.15 -9.08 -7.19
C LYS A 360 28.67 -9.74 -5.91
N LEU A 361 29.80 -10.44 -6.04
CA LEU A 361 30.30 -11.37 -5.02
C LEU A 361 30.69 -10.69 -3.69
N ARG A 362 31.21 -9.46 -3.74
CA ARG A 362 31.61 -8.72 -2.52
C ARG A 362 30.37 -8.29 -1.73
N GLU A 363 29.39 -7.77 -2.44
CA GLU A 363 28.10 -7.34 -1.91
C GLU A 363 27.33 -8.53 -1.34
N ALA A 364 27.36 -9.69 -1.99
CA ALA A 364 26.76 -10.91 -1.46
C ALA A 364 27.35 -11.32 -0.10
N ILE A 365 28.69 -11.33 0.05
CA ILE A 365 29.37 -11.66 1.32
C ILE A 365 29.08 -10.61 2.40
N ILE A 366 29.07 -9.32 2.05
CA ILE A 366 28.72 -8.25 3.00
C ILE A 366 27.27 -8.41 3.46
N SER A 367 26.36 -8.58 2.49
CA SER A 367 24.92 -8.69 2.74
C SER A 367 24.59 -9.90 3.61
N LEU A 368 25.24 -11.05 3.39
CA LEU A 368 25.05 -12.29 4.17
C LEU A 368 25.30 -12.14 5.68
N ASN A 369 26.06 -11.14 6.13
CA ASN A 369 26.26 -10.91 7.55
C ASN A 369 25.02 -10.38 8.26
N SER A 370 24.17 -9.60 7.59
CA SER A 370 22.93 -9.06 8.14
C SER A 370 21.89 -10.14 8.49
N PRO A 371 21.50 -11.07 7.57
CA PRO A 371 20.60 -12.15 7.92
C PRO A 371 21.21 -13.09 8.96
N PHE A 372 22.51 -13.37 8.86
CA PHE A 372 23.22 -14.21 9.82
C PHE A 372 23.16 -13.65 11.24
N GLU A 373 23.46 -12.36 11.43
CA GLU A 373 23.39 -11.73 12.76
C GLU A 373 21.94 -11.62 13.21
N ASN A 374 21.01 -11.15 12.36
CA ASN A 374 19.60 -11.03 12.72
C ASN A 374 19.00 -12.37 13.18
N PHE A 375 19.25 -13.46 12.43
CA PHE A 375 18.82 -14.81 12.80
C PHE A 375 19.40 -15.24 14.15
N PHE A 376 20.71 -15.08 14.35
CA PHE A 376 21.34 -15.48 15.61
C PHE A 376 20.84 -14.67 16.80
N TYR A 377 20.62 -13.36 16.65
CA TYR A 377 20.14 -12.53 17.76
C TYR A 377 18.68 -12.78 18.08
N SER A 378 17.80 -12.94 17.09
CA SER A 378 16.38 -13.23 17.30
C SER A 378 16.19 -14.64 17.87
N ARG A 379 16.65 -15.67 17.15
CA ARG A 379 16.39 -17.07 17.49
C ARG A 379 17.13 -17.54 18.74
N MET A 380 18.38 -17.13 18.96
CA MET A 380 19.05 -17.50 20.21
C MET A 380 18.40 -16.84 21.42
N LYS A 381 17.84 -15.64 21.28
CA LYS A 381 17.14 -14.98 22.39
C LYS A 381 15.90 -15.77 22.80
N GLU A 382 15.09 -16.17 21.82
CA GLU A 382 13.93 -17.03 22.02
C GLU A 382 14.30 -18.36 22.67
N ILE A 383 15.33 -19.04 22.16
CA ILE A 383 15.84 -20.28 22.75
C ILE A 383 16.27 -20.04 24.20
N PHE A 384 17.03 -18.97 24.47
CA PHE A 384 17.58 -18.74 25.81
C PHE A 384 16.49 -18.47 26.85
N TYR A 385 15.40 -17.81 26.47
CA TYR A 385 14.24 -17.61 27.35
C TYR A 385 13.58 -18.92 27.80
N GLN A 386 13.78 -20.03 27.08
CA GLN A 386 13.26 -21.34 27.48
C GLN A 386 14.08 -21.98 28.61
N TYR A 387 15.33 -21.57 28.80
CA TYR A 387 16.28 -22.24 29.70
C TYR A 387 16.84 -21.33 30.81
N GLU A 388 16.60 -20.03 30.75
CA GLU A 388 17.06 -19.07 31.75
C GLU A 388 16.07 -17.92 31.92
N ASP A 389 16.14 -17.27 33.08
CA ASP A 389 15.31 -16.14 33.46
C ASP A 389 15.40 -14.96 32.47
N LYS A 390 14.23 -14.36 32.16
CA LYS A 390 14.11 -13.33 31.12
C LYS A 390 14.97 -12.10 31.41
N ASP A 391 15.03 -11.65 32.67
CA ASP A 391 15.80 -10.45 33.03
C ASP A 391 17.30 -10.68 32.82
N LYS A 392 17.79 -11.88 33.12
CA LYS A 392 19.19 -12.27 32.88
C LYS A 392 19.51 -12.32 31.39
N ILE A 393 18.61 -12.87 30.58
CA ILE A 393 18.78 -12.91 29.12
C ILE A 393 18.75 -11.50 28.53
N ASP A 394 17.79 -10.66 28.93
CA ASP A 394 17.74 -9.28 28.47
C ASP A 394 18.97 -8.47 28.87
N ALA A 395 19.48 -8.63 30.09
CA ALA A 395 20.74 -8.02 30.52
C ALA A 395 21.92 -8.49 29.66
N PHE A 396 21.98 -9.79 29.33
CA PHE A 396 23.02 -10.34 28.46
C PHE A 396 22.96 -9.77 27.04
N PHE A 397 21.78 -9.71 26.41
CA PHE A 397 21.60 -9.14 25.07
C PHE A 397 21.81 -7.63 25.02
N LYS A 398 21.51 -6.90 26.12
CA LYS A 398 21.85 -5.48 26.30
C LYS A 398 23.35 -5.24 26.53
N GLY A 399 24.15 -6.29 26.62
CA GLY A 399 25.58 -6.18 26.84
C GLY A 399 25.95 -5.74 28.26
N GLU A 400 25.07 -5.98 29.23
CA GLU A 400 25.37 -5.66 30.62
C GLU A 400 26.48 -6.55 31.15
N VAL A 401 27.50 -5.92 31.75
CA VAL A 401 28.60 -6.68 32.32
C VAL A 401 28.16 -7.26 33.66
N PRO A 402 28.28 -8.59 33.89
CA PRO A 402 27.90 -9.18 35.16
C PRO A 402 29.00 -8.95 36.21
N TYR A 403 28.59 -8.71 37.47
CA TYR A 403 29.50 -8.56 38.60
C TYR A 403 30.44 -9.76 38.76
N SER A 404 29.99 -10.96 38.38
CA SER A 404 30.76 -12.20 38.44
C SER A 404 32.14 -12.14 37.74
N LYS A 405 32.33 -11.23 36.77
CA LYS A 405 33.62 -11.00 36.10
C LYS A 405 34.60 -10.14 36.91
N PHE A 406 34.11 -9.41 37.91
CA PHE A 406 34.88 -8.44 38.70
C PHE A 406 34.90 -8.75 40.19
N LYS A 407 34.26 -9.84 40.62
CA LYS A 407 34.18 -10.27 42.03
C LYS A 407 35.53 -10.41 42.73
N GLU A 408 36.62 -10.62 41.97
CA GLU A 408 37.99 -10.75 42.47
C GLU A 408 38.76 -9.42 42.49
N ILE A 409 38.16 -8.35 41.95
CA ILE A 409 38.83 -7.05 41.70
C ILE A 409 38.17 -5.94 42.53
N ILE A 410 36.83 -5.93 42.64
CA ILE A 410 36.06 -4.92 43.36
C ILE A 410 34.87 -5.56 44.09
N ASP A 411 34.42 -4.93 45.18
CA ASP A 411 33.19 -5.31 45.88
C ASP A 411 31.92 -4.93 45.08
N GLU A 412 30.79 -5.51 45.45
CA GLU A 412 29.52 -5.35 44.74
C GLU A 412 28.95 -3.92 44.81
N ASP A 413 29.20 -3.19 45.90
CA ASP A 413 28.75 -1.81 46.07
C ASP A 413 29.56 -0.87 45.16
N THR A 414 30.89 -1.07 45.12
CA THR A 414 31.79 -0.36 44.20
C THR A 414 31.44 -0.67 42.75
N PHE A 415 31.18 -1.93 42.41
CA PHE A 415 30.74 -2.31 41.06
C PHE A 415 29.41 -1.63 40.68
N SER A 416 28.43 -1.63 41.58
CA SER A 416 27.12 -1.01 41.36
C SER A 416 27.22 0.50 41.15
N ARG A 417 28.11 1.16 41.90
CA ARG A 417 28.41 2.58 41.72
C ARG A 417 29.05 2.87 40.37
N LEU A 418 30.11 2.13 40.00
CA LEU A 418 30.79 2.28 38.70
C LEU A 418 29.86 1.97 37.51
N LYS A 419 28.94 1.02 37.67
CA LYS A 419 27.88 0.73 36.69
C LYS A 419 26.92 1.91 36.51
N LYS A 420 26.51 2.57 37.60
CA LYS A 420 25.67 3.80 37.55
C LYS A 420 26.41 5.00 36.96
N GLU A 421 27.72 5.11 37.22
CA GLU A 421 28.60 6.16 36.68
C GLU A 421 28.93 5.94 35.19
N GLY A 422 28.48 4.84 34.57
CA GLY A 422 28.69 4.57 33.14
C GLY A 422 30.10 4.10 32.78
N VAL A 423 30.89 3.65 33.75
CA VAL A 423 32.29 3.22 33.55
C VAL A 423 32.37 1.94 32.71
N PHE A 424 31.37 1.06 32.81
CA PHE A 424 31.29 -0.15 32.02
C PHE A 424 30.56 0.11 30.70
N THR A 425 31.30 0.11 29.59
CA THR A 425 30.72 0.19 28.26
C THR A 425 29.89 -1.07 27.98
N LYS A 426 28.64 -0.86 27.57
CA LYS A 426 27.74 -1.93 27.14
C LYS A 426 28.15 -2.40 25.75
N TYR A 427 28.40 -3.70 25.59
CA TYR A 427 28.72 -4.31 24.31
C TYR A 427 27.77 -5.47 24.02
N VAL A 428 27.01 -5.34 22.93
CA VAL A 428 26.12 -6.40 22.45
C VAL A 428 26.93 -7.68 22.20
N PRO A 429 26.46 -8.86 22.67
CA PRO A 429 27.25 -10.08 22.60
C PRO A 429 27.42 -10.56 21.16
N SER A 430 28.66 -10.72 20.71
CA SER A 430 28.99 -11.32 19.42
C SER A 430 28.34 -12.70 19.23
N VAL A 431 28.15 -13.12 17.97
CA VAL A 431 27.60 -14.44 17.64
C VAL A 431 28.39 -15.59 18.29
N TYR A 432 29.71 -15.45 18.46
CA TYR A 432 30.50 -16.44 19.21
C TYR A 432 30.18 -16.48 20.70
N GLN A 433 29.83 -15.35 21.31
CA GLN A 433 29.36 -15.28 22.69
C GLN A 433 27.96 -15.89 22.82
N LEU A 434 27.07 -15.65 21.85
CA LEU A 434 25.77 -16.33 21.77
C LEU A 434 25.96 -17.85 21.69
N MET A 435 26.78 -18.34 20.75
CA MET A 435 27.12 -19.75 20.64
C MET A 435 27.68 -20.31 21.96
N LYS A 436 28.62 -19.61 22.61
CA LYS A 436 29.16 -20.05 23.91
C LYS A 436 28.09 -20.15 24.98
N ARG A 437 27.15 -19.20 25.02
CA ARG A 437 26.04 -19.19 25.97
C ARG A 437 25.06 -20.33 25.70
N TYR A 438 24.72 -20.60 24.45
CA TYR A 438 23.87 -21.72 24.03
C TYR A 438 24.37 -23.06 24.60
N TYR A 439 25.64 -23.42 24.36
CA TYR A 439 26.21 -24.66 24.90
C TYR A 439 26.41 -24.67 26.42
N LEU A 440 26.28 -23.51 27.08
CA LEU A 440 26.34 -23.43 28.54
C LEU A 440 24.98 -23.71 29.17
N ILE A 441 23.89 -23.17 28.59
CA ILE A 441 22.57 -23.17 29.24
C ILE A 441 21.60 -24.22 28.66
N VAL A 442 21.76 -24.62 27.40
CA VAL A 442 20.86 -25.59 26.76
C VAL A 442 21.31 -27.01 27.13
N PRO A 443 20.42 -27.89 27.67
CA PRO A 443 20.74 -29.28 27.99
C PRO A 443 21.15 -30.09 26.76
N GLU A 444 22.06 -31.06 26.92
CA GLU A 444 22.63 -31.84 25.80
C GLU A 444 21.60 -32.53 24.90
N ASN A 445 20.55 -33.09 25.50
CA ASN A 445 19.46 -33.77 24.78
C ASN A 445 18.52 -32.82 24.01
N LYS A 446 18.69 -31.51 24.18
CA LYS A 446 17.93 -30.46 23.50
C LYS A 446 18.80 -29.62 22.56
N ARG A 447 20.09 -29.95 22.42
CA ARG A 447 20.98 -29.25 21.49
C ARG A 447 20.79 -29.75 20.06
N VAL A 448 20.95 -28.84 19.10
CA VAL A 448 21.27 -29.17 17.69
C VAL A 448 22.36 -30.23 17.57
N SER A 449 22.40 -30.97 16.46
CA SER A 449 23.39 -32.03 16.25
C SER A 449 24.84 -31.54 16.19
N TYR A 450 25.04 -30.24 15.94
CA TYR A 450 26.36 -29.63 15.89
C TYR A 450 27.00 -29.65 17.27
N THR A 451 28.27 -30.03 17.33
CA THR A 451 29.13 -29.72 18.47
C THR A 451 29.50 -28.24 18.45
N LYS A 452 29.90 -27.69 19.60
CA LYS A 452 30.44 -26.32 19.71
C LYS A 452 31.57 -26.04 18.70
N ARG A 453 32.39 -27.04 18.40
CA ARG A 453 33.46 -26.93 17.41
C ARG A 453 32.92 -26.90 15.97
N GLN A 454 31.94 -27.73 15.64
CA GLN A 454 31.30 -27.72 14.31
C GLN A 454 30.58 -26.40 14.09
N MET A 455 29.76 -25.94 15.05
CA MET A 455 29.08 -24.65 14.96
C MET A 455 30.07 -23.49 14.80
N GLY A 456 31.18 -23.52 15.53
CA GLY A 456 32.25 -22.53 15.36
C GLY A 456 32.91 -22.56 13.97
N LYS A 457 33.02 -23.73 13.33
CA LYS A 457 33.50 -23.83 11.94
C LYS A 457 32.50 -23.23 10.96
N SER A 458 31.22 -23.56 11.09
CA SER A 458 30.14 -23.01 10.26
C SER A 458 30.11 -21.49 10.31
N ILE A 459 30.16 -20.90 11.52
CA ILE A 459 30.22 -19.45 11.71
C ILE A 459 31.45 -18.85 10.99
N ASN A 460 32.61 -19.52 11.05
CA ASN A 460 33.80 -19.05 10.35
C ASN A 460 33.66 -19.13 8.83
N THR A 461 33.02 -20.18 8.30
CA THR A 461 32.73 -20.32 6.87
C THR A 461 31.81 -19.20 6.39
N ILE A 462 30.71 -18.95 7.10
CA ILE A 462 29.74 -17.91 6.76
C ILE A 462 30.38 -16.51 6.77
N LYS A 463 31.18 -16.20 7.81
CA LYS A 463 31.84 -14.88 7.94
C LYS A 463 33.14 -14.75 7.15
N LYS A 464 33.53 -15.79 6.39
CA LYS A 464 34.80 -15.82 5.67
C LYS A 464 34.88 -14.65 4.69
N TYR A 465 36.02 -13.96 4.65
CA TYR A 465 36.30 -12.79 3.81
C TYR A 465 35.52 -11.50 4.15
N ARG A 466 34.48 -11.51 4.99
CA ARG A 466 33.70 -10.31 5.32
C ARG A 466 34.56 -9.16 5.84
N ASN A 467 35.38 -9.43 6.87
CA ASN A 467 36.23 -8.39 7.46
C ASN A 467 37.27 -7.88 6.47
N ASP A 468 37.84 -8.78 5.65
CA ASP A 468 38.83 -8.41 4.64
C ASP A 468 38.20 -7.51 3.56
N ILE A 469 36.96 -7.79 3.14
CA ILE A 469 36.24 -6.95 2.18
C ILE A 469 35.92 -5.58 2.80
N VAL A 470 35.29 -5.56 3.99
CA VAL A 470 34.83 -4.33 4.65
C VAL A 470 35.98 -3.39 4.98
N HIS A 471 37.14 -3.94 5.38
CA HIS A 471 38.33 -3.15 5.71
C HIS A 471 39.26 -2.90 4.51
N GLY A 472 38.88 -3.33 3.29
CA GLY A 472 39.67 -3.10 2.08
C GLY A 472 40.96 -3.95 1.98
N ASN A 473 41.06 -5.03 2.75
CA ASN A 473 42.24 -5.88 2.90
C ASN A 473 42.14 -7.22 2.12
N LEU A 474 41.14 -7.38 1.24
CA LEU A 474 40.93 -8.63 0.53
C LEU A 474 42.07 -8.92 -0.46
N ALA A 475 42.96 -9.84 -0.08
CA ALA A 475 44.10 -10.27 -0.89
C ALA A 475 43.77 -11.40 -1.89
N VAL A 476 42.58 -12.02 -1.80
CA VAL A 476 42.19 -13.19 -2.60
C VAL A 476 41.10 -12.83 -3.60
N LYS A 477 41.16 -13.41 -4.82
CA LYS A 477 40.08 -13.31 -5.80
C LYS A 477 38.88 -14.13 -5.35
N LEU A 478 37.76 -13.47 -5.06
CA LEU A 478 36.48 -14.13 -4.76
C LEU A 478 35.96 -14.88 -5.99
N SER A 479 35.27 -15.99 -5.74
CA SER A 479 34.61 -16.81 -6.75
C SER A 479 33.16 -17.06 -6.30
N SER A 480 32.28 -17.35 -7.25
CA SER A 480 30.87 -17.66 -6.95
C SER A 480 30.74 -18.84 -5.98
N LYS A 481 31.66 -19.81 -6.05
CA LYS A 481 31.73 -20.93 -5.11
C LYS A 481 31.95 -20.48 -3.67
N HIS A 482 32.85 -19.51 -3.42
CA HIS A 482 33.07 -19.02 -2.06
C HIS A 482 31.80 -18.42 -1.44
N VAL A 483 31.01 -17.71 -2.24
CA VAL A 483 29.75 -17.10 -1.80
C VAL A 483 28.67 -18.15 -1.62
N TYR A 484 28.54 -19.07 -2.59
CA TYR A 484 27.60 -20.18 -2.55
C TYR A 484 27.82 -21.07 -1.32
N ASP A 485 29.07 -21.48 -1.04
CA ASP A 485 29.41 -22.28 0.13
C ASP A 485 29.04 -21.55 1.44
N ALA A 486 29.22 -20.23 1.51
CA ALA A 486 28.86 -19.44 2.69
C ALA A 486 27.34 -19.30 2.87
N ILE A 487 26.59 -19.12 1.78
CA ILE A 487 25.11 -19.08 1.81
C ILE A 487 24.57 -20.44 2.22
N ASN A 488 25.02 -21.53 1.59
CA ASN A 488 24.58 -22.88 1.91
C ASN A 488 24.87 -23.25 3.36
N GLU A 489 26.07 -22.93 3.87
CA GLU A 489 26.40 -23.20 5.28
C GLU A 489 25.48 -22.43 6.24
N PHE A 490 25.07 -21.21 5.88
CA PHE A 490 24.10 -20.47 6.68
C PHE A 490 22.72 -21.13 6.64
N GLU A 491 22.25 -21.56 5.48
CA GLU A 491 20.96 -22.25 5.32
C GLU A 491 20.92 -23.60 6.05
N GLU A 492 21.99 -24.38 5.98
CA GLU A 492 22.11 -25.64 6.73
C GLU A 492 22.09 -25.40 8.24
N LEU A 493 22.85 -24.40 8.72
CA LEU A 493 22.92 -24.07 10.13
C LEU A 493 21.59 -23.53 10.68
N SER A 494 20.91 -22.65 9.93
CA SER A 494 19.62 -22.09 10.35
C SER A 494 18.54 -23.17 10.37
N SER A 495 18.47 -24.00 9.32
CA SER A 495 17.52 -25.12 9.24
C SER A 495 17.69 -26.11 10.39
N GLU A 496 18.94 -26.41 10.78
CA GLU A 496 19.21 -27.30 11.90
C GLU A 496 18.80 -26.68 13.25
N ILE A 497 18.99 -25.37 13.44
CA ILE A 497 18.56 -24.67 14.66
C ILE A 497 17.03 -24.64 14.74
N GLU A 498 16.35 -24.28 13.65
CA GLU A 498 14.89 -24.26 13.56
C GLU A 498 14.31 -25.65 13.85
N LYS A 499 14.83 -26.71 13.23
CA LYS A 499 14.38 -28.09 13.45
C LYS A 499 14.35 -28.53 14.92
N TYR A 500 15.30 -28.07 15.74
CA TYR A 500 15.42 -28.49 17.14
C TYR A 500 14.67 -27.58 18.13
N HIS A 501 14.45 -26.31 17.76
CA HIS A 501 13.96 -25.29 18.69
C HIS A 501 12.69 -24.57 18.23
N HIS A 502 12.23 -24.82 17.01
CA HIS A 502 11.06 -24.17 16.42
C HIS A 502 10.26 -25.17 15.57
N THR A 503 9.03 -25.46 15.99
CA THR A 503 8.06 -26.23 15.19
C THR A 503 7.03 -25.29 14.57
N SER A 504 7.46 -24.37 13.70
CA SER A 504 6.53 -23.44 13.04
C SER A 504 6.75 -23.22 11.53
N LEU A 505 7.73 -23.87 10.90
CA LEU A 505 7.97 -23.75 9.45
C LEU A 505 8.34 -25.12 8.85
N SER A 506 7.38 -26.04 8.81
CA SER A 506 7.47 -27.30 8.06
C SER A 506 6.33 -27.42 7.06
#